data_AF-A0A2K1KJF2-F1
#
_entry.id   AF-A0A2K1KJF2-F1
#
_cell.length_a   1.000
_cell.length_b   1.000
_cell.length_c   1.000
_cell.angle_alpha   90.00
_cell.angle_beta   90.00
_cell.angle_gamma   90.00
#
_symmetry.space_group_name_H-M   'P 1'
#
loop_
_entity.id
_entity.type
_entity.pdbx_description
1 polymer ?
#
loop_
_entity_poly.entity_id
_entity_poly.type
_entity_poly.pdbx_seq_one_letter_code
_entity_poly.pdbx_strand_id
1 'polypeptide(L)'
;MAVSRKFCMVVALMAGLVLTASAMSESEADFASFVKRQQLRMDAKKTEGMGIAGTPPDDGSSSPSPSTPTCIRTVGMEGSGAQYQNVQDAIDSIPESNEERCVIRIGEGSFWGKNIVTAKQRYITFEGAGMFKTFLKYNDYAEKAGSTSKSASTAVMSDYFVAKDLTFENTHPPPPGGAVGQQAVAFRIEGDFAQFYRVGFLGAQDTLYDKKGRHYFKDCYIKGSIDFVFGNGQSYYEYCHLDSIANPGSGSLTAQKKMTKDENSGFSFVNCKVTGNGPIYLGRAWGPYSRVVLLLTDISAPIIPAGWYNWGDSSREKKVYYGQYKCTGVGANTEGRVNWSKDLTDEEAAPFLTWDFVDGHDWITPM
;
A
#
# COMPACT_ATOMS: atom_id res chain seq x y z
N MET A 1 50.00 22.63 -24.58
CA MET A 1 49.33 22.92 -23.30
C MET A 1 48.17 21.94 -23.12
N ALA A 2 48.40 20.87 -22.36
CA ALA A 2 47.36 19.93 -21.96
C ALA A 2 47.14 20.12 -20.46
N VAL A 3 46.08 20.84 -20.08
CA VAL A 3 45.62 20.93 -18.69
C VAL A 3 44.10 20.81 -18.68
N SER A 4 43.65 19.75 -18.00
CA SER A 4 42.37 19.61 -17.30
C SER A 4 41.05 19.57 -18.08
N ARG A 5 40.72 18.40 -18.63
CA ARG A 5 39.32 17.90 -18.75
C ARG A 5 38.95 16.87 -17.68
N LYS A 6 39.87 16.52 -16.78
CA LYS A 6 39.66 15.49 -15.74
C LYS A 6 39.10 16.02 -14.41
N PHE A 7 38.98 17.34 -14.22
CA PHE A 7 38.51 17.90 -12.94
C PHE A 7 36.99 18.16 -12.87
N CYS A 8 36.30 18.30 -14.01
CA CYS A 8 34.84 18.51 -14.01
C CYS A 8 34.02 17.21 -13.84
N MET A 9 34.59 16.04 -14.10
CA MET A 9 33.84 14.77 -14.05
C MET A 9 33.76 14.17 -12.64
N VAL A 10 34.66 14.53 -11.73
CA VAL A 10 34.70 14.00 -10.35
C VAL A 10 33.74 14.77 -9.43
N VAL A 11 33.51 16.06 -9.67
CA VAL A 11 32.60 16.89 -8.86
C VAL A 11 31.13 16.57 -9.14
N ALA A 12 30.78 16.20 -10.38
CA ALA A 12 29.41 15.80 -10.74
C ALA A 12 28.99 14.43 -10.16
N LEU A 13 29.94 13.49 -10.04
CA LEU A 13 29.70 12.17 -9.44
C LEU A 13 29.56 12.26 -7.91
N MET A 14 30.34 13.13 -7.24
CA MET A 14 30.22 13.35 -5.79
C MET A 14 28.94 14.10 -5.42
N ALA A 15 28.54 15.12 -6.19
CA ALA A 15 27.28 15.84 -5.95
C ALA A 15 26.05 14.92 -6.15
N GLY A 16 26.08 14.06 -7.16
CA GLY A 16 25.03 13.05 -7.39
C GLY A 16 24.93 12.01 -6.26
N LEU A 17 26.06 11.55 -5.72
CA LEU A 17 26.09 10.57 -4.61
C LEU A 17 25.63 11.16 -3.27
N VAL A 18 25.89 12.46 -3.03
CA VAL A 18 25.47 13.16 -1.81
C VAL A 18 23.98 13.51 -1.86
N LEU A 19 23.45 13.90 -3.02
CA LEU A 19 22.02 14.14 -3.22
C LEU A 19 21.18 12.86 -3.10
N THR A 20 21.68 11.72 -3.58
CA THR A 20 20.98 10.43 -3.40
C THR A 20 21.03 9.95 -1.94
N ALA A 21 22.14 10.13 -1.23
CA ALA A 21 22.24 9.76 0.18
C ALA A 21 21.32 10.62 1.08
N SER A 22 21.20 11.93 0.78
CA SER A 22 20.36 12.85 1.57
C SER A 22 18.86 12.63 1.34
N ALA A 23 18.44 12.27 0.13
CA ALA A 23 17.03 11.94 -0.15
C ALA A 23 16.64 10.56 0.39
N MET A 24 17.56 9.59 0.36
CA MET A 24 17.34 8.29 1.00
C MET A 24 17.22 8.43 2.53
N SER A 25 18.06 9.26 3.17
CA SER A 25 17.99 9.51 4.61
C SER A 25 16.73 10.27 5.04
N GLU A 26 16.22 11.20 4.23
CA GLU A 26 14.94 11.87 4.49
C GLU A 26 13.76 10.90 4.36
N SER A 27 13.75 10.00 3.36
CA SER A 27 12.69 8.99 3.24
C SER A 27 12.70 7.94 4.36
N GLU A 28 13.89 7.57 4.85
CA GLU A 28 14.05 6.71 6.02
C GLU A 28 13.62 7.43 7.30
N ALA A 29 13.91 8.73 7.42
CA ALA A 29 13.49 9.55 8.55
C ALA A 29 11.97 9.78 8.58
N ASP A 30 11.33 9.95 7.42
CA ASP A 30 9.87 10.09 7.29
C ASP A 30 9.15 8.77 7.62
N PHE A 31 9.68 7.66 7.11
CA PHE A 31 9.18 6.32 7.44
C PHE A 31 9.38 6.01 8.93
N ALA A 32 10.55 6.33 9.51
CA ALA A 32 10.85 6.23 10.94
C ALA A 32 9.92 7.11 11.81
N SER A 33 9.61 8.31 11.33
CA SER A 33 8.71 9.24 12.02
C SER A 33 7.26 8.77 11.98
N PHE A 34 6.81 8.15 10.88
CA PHE A 34 5.51 7.50 10.80
C PHE A 34 5.37 6.40 11.85
N VAL A 35 6.39 5.56 12.05
CA VAL A 35 6.40 4.52 13.09
C VAL A 35 6.17 5.11 14.45
N LYS A 36 6.94 6.15 14.77
CA LYS A 36 6.92 6.75 16.08
C LYS A 36 5.52 7.29 16.37
N ARG A 37 4.88 7.93 15.38
CA ARG A 37 3.49 8.39 15.49
C ARG A 37 2.52 7.23 15.68
N GLN A 38 2.65 6.14 14.92
CA GLN A 38 1.77 4.98 15.05
C GLN A 38 1.95 4.27 16.39
N GLN A 39 3.18 4.11 16.86
CA GLN A 39 3.49 3.54 18.17
C GLN A 39 2.88 4.41 19.27
N LEU A 40 3.07 5.72 19.22
CA LEU A 40 2.45 6.65 20.18
C LEU A 40 0.93 6.60 20.15
N ARG A 41 0.31 6.50 18.97
CA ARG A 41 -1.15 6.37 18.81
C ARG A 41 -1.66 5.07 19.44
N MET A 42 -0.94 3.97 19.24
CA MET A 42 -1.26 2.67 19.84
C MET A 42 -1.12 2.69 21.37
N ASP A 43 -0.04 3.30 21.87
CA ASP A 43 0.19 3.44 23.31
C ASP A 43 -0.87 4.35 23.96
N ALA A 44 -1.29 5.43 23.28
CA ALA A 44 -2.39 6.28 23.70
C ALA A 44 -3.72 5.52 23.74
N LYS A 45 -4.06 4.75 22.69
CA LYS A 45 -5.29 3.92 22.68
C LYS A 45 -5.30 2.83 23.74
N LYS A 46 -4.16 2.21 24.06
CA LYS A 46 -4.02 1.29 25.19
C LYS A 46 -4.24 1.98 26.54
N THR A 47 -3.85 3.24 26.64
CA THR A 47 -4.03 4.06 27.85
C THR A 47 -5.47 4.54 28.01
N GLU A 48 -6.15 4.90 26.90
CA GLU A 48 -7.57 5.28 26.88
C GLU A 48 -8.52 4.08 27.08
N GLY A 49 -8.16 2.90 26.57
CA GLY A 49 -8.88 1.64 26.80
C GLY A 49 -8.86 1.16 28.26
N MET A 50 -8.08 1.82 29.13
CA MET A 50 -8.07 1.58 30.58
C MET A 50 -9.07 2.47 31.35
N GLY A 51 -9.85 3.31 30.65
CA GLY A 51 -10.59 4.43 31.24
C GLY A 51 -12.05 4.62 30.82
N ILE A 52 -12.77 3.58 30.37
CA ILE A 52 -14.24 3.64 30.21
C ILE A 52 -14.86 2.31 30.65
N ALA A 53 -15.26 2.23 31.92
CA ALA A 53 -16.16 1.19 32.41
C ALA A 53 -17.60 1.54 32.01
N GLY A 54 -18.11 0.84 31.00
CA GLY A 54 -19.49 0.88 30.56
C GLY A 54 -19.82 -0.43 29.86
N THR A 55 -19.82 -1.52 30.62
CA THR A 55 -20.25 -2.85 30.16
C THR A 55 -21.73 -2.80 29.76
N PRO A 56 -22.10 -3.16 28.51
CA PRO A 56 -23.47 -3.58 28.21
C PRO A 56 -23.79 -4.87 28.99
N PRO A 57 -25.07 -5.23 29.17
CA PRO A 57 -25.43 -6.45 29.87
C PRO A 57 -24.82 -7.66 29.18
N ASP A 58 -24.15 -8.49 29.98
CA ASP A 58 -23.60 -9.79 29.62
C ASP A 58 -24.74 -10.70 29.14
N ASP A 59 -24.81 -10.94 27.83
CA ASP A 59 -25.77 -11.84 27.20
C ASP A 59 -25.22 -13.25 27.03
N GLY A 60 -24.37 -13.73 27.96
CA GLY A 60 -24.13 -15.17 28.14
C GLY A 60 -23.62 -15.93 26.92
N SER A 61 -23.11 -15.23 25.91
CA SER A 61 -22.48 -15.81 24.73
C SER A 61 -21.03 -16.13 25.05
N SER A 62 -20.77 -17.41 25.34
CA SER A 62 -19.42 -17.92 25.53
C SER A 62 -18.58 -17.66 24.28
N SER A 63 -17.79 -16.59 24.31
CA SER A 63 -16.79 -16.29 23.29
C SER A 63 -15.80 -17.47 23.25
N PRO A 64 -15.63 -18.16 22.11
CA PRO A 64 -14.64 -19.21 22.03
C PRO A 64 -13.26 -18.60 22.27
N SER A 65 -12.49 -19.16 23.21
CA SER A 65 -11.07 -18.84 23.34
C SER A 65 -10.40 -18.96 21.97
N PRO A 66 -9.54 -18.02 21.56
CA PRO A 66 -8.90 -18.08 20.25
C PRO A 66 -8.14 -19.40 20.14
N SER A 67 -8.58 -20.26 19.23
CA SER A 67 -7.93 -21.54 18.97
C SER A 67 -6.47 -21.27 18.59
N THR A 68 -5.54 -21.97 19.24
CA THR A 68 -4.13 -21.94 18.85
C THR A 68 -4.02 -22.29 17.36
N PRO A 69 -3.33 -21.49 16.53
CA PRO A 69 -3.22 -21.78 15.11
C PRO A 69 -2.66 -23.18 14.91
N THR A 70 -3.41 -24.04 14.22
CA THR A 70 -3.04 -25.44 13.96
C THR A 70 -1.92 -25.56 12.93
N CYS A 71 -1.77 -24.57 12.04
CA CYS A 71 -0.71 -24.51 11.06
C CYS A 71 0.19 -23.29 11.30
N ILE A 72 1.45 -23.55 11.68
CA ILE A 72 2.49 -22.52 11.83
C ILE A 72 3.73 -22.96 11.04
N ARG A 73 4.31 -22.02 10.29
CA ARG A 73 5.61 -22.14 9.64
C ARG A 73 6.51 -21.02 10.13
N THR A 74 7.76 -21.31 10.47
CA THR A 74 8.71 -20.27 10.87
C THR A 74 9.78 -20.06 9.81
N VAL A 75 10.00 -18.79 9.44
CA VAL A 75 11.04 -18.35 8.51
C VAL A 75 12.00 -17.44 9.26
N GLY A 76 13.31 -17.65 9.10
CA GLY A 76 14.32 -16.86 9.81
C GLY A 76 15.68 -16.94 9.16
N MET A 77 16.58 -16.05 9.57
CA MET A 77 17.97 -16.05 9.12
C MET A 77 18.69 -17.34 9.57
N GLU A 78 19.83 -17.64 8.95
CA GLU A 78 20.68 -18.75 9.36
C GLU A 78 21.03 -18.66 10.86
N GLY A 79 20.95 -19.78 11.57
CA GLY A 79 21.19 -19.84 13.02
C GLY A 79 20.01 -19.43 13.90
N SER A 80 18.88 -18.97 13.35
CA SER A 80 17.69 -18.57 14.13
C SER A 80 16.88 -19.75 14.72
N GLY A 81 17.11 -20.97 14.24
CA GLY A 81 16.29 -22.15 14.58
C GLY A 81 14.93 -22.19 13.89
N ALA A 82 14.67 -21.30 12.93
CA ALA A 82 13.47 -21.35 12.09
C ALA A 82 13.46 -22.59 11.18
N GLN A 83 12.26 -23.04 10.81
CA GLN A 83 12.07 -24.21 9.93
C GLN A 83 12.56 -23.96 8.50
N TYR A 84 12.44 -22.72 8.04
CA TYR A 84 12.80 -22.30 6.68
C TYR A 84 13.68 -21.06 6.71
N GLN A 85 14.55 -20.91 5.72
CA GLN A 85 15.30 -19.67 5.48
C GLN A 85 14.69 -18.84 4.35
N ASN A 86 13.94 -19.48 3.45
CA ASN A 86 13.24 -18.85 2.34
C ASN A 86 11.73 -18.82 2.62
N VAL A 87 11.08 -17.69 2.32
CA VAL A 87 9.63 -17.54 2.51
C VAL A 87 8.83 -18.39 1.53
N GLN A 88 9.29 -18.55 0.28
CA GLN A 88 8.65 -19.41 -0.71
C GLN A 88 8.63 -20.88 -0.28
N ASP A 89 9.71 -21.39 0.31
CA ASP A 89 9.74 -22.77 0.81
C ASP A 89 8.70 -23.00 1.90
N ALA A 90 8.47 -22.00 2.77
CA ALA A 90 7.43 -22.07 3.79
C ALA A 90 6.02 -22.03 3.15
N ILE A 91 5.82 -21.24 2.10
CA ILE A 91 4.56 -21.23 1.32
C ILE A 91 4.33 -22.60 0.68
N ASP A 92 5.33 -23.16 0.01
CA ASP A 92 5.24 -24.42 -0.73
C ASP A 92 4.99 -25.62 0.19
N SER A 93 5.33 -25.50 1.47
CA SER A 93 5.02 -26.52 2.48
C SER A 93 3.56 -26.59 2.91
N ILE A 94 2.73 -25.63 2.47
CA ILE A 94 1.30 -25.56 2.80
C ILE A 94 0.51 -26.19 1.65
N PRO A 95 -0.30 -27.24 1.91
CA PRO A 95 -1.07 -27.92 0.87
C PRO A 95 -1.97 -26.98 0.07
N GLU A 96 -2.12 -27.25 -1.23
CA GLU A 96 -3.05 -26.49 -2.09
C GLU A 96 -4.53 -26.63 -1.66
N SER A 97 -4.90 -27.64 -0.87
CA SER A 97 -6.27 -27.84 -0.37
C SER A 97 -6.45 -27.32 1.06
N ASN A 98 -5.69 -26.29 1.45
CA ASN A 98 -5.70 -25.77 2.82
C ASN A 98 -7.03 -25.06 3.16
N GLU A 99 -7.71 -25.54 4.19
CA GLU A 99 -8.98 -24.97 4.70
C GLU A 99 -8.83 -24.29 6.06
N GLU A 100 -7.67 -24.44 6.72
CA GLU A 100 -7.39 -23.87 8.05
C GLU A 100 -6.45 -22.67 7.96
N ARG A 101 -6.50 -21.75 8.94
CA ARG A 101 -5.57 -20.62 8.93
C ARG A 101 -4.13 -21.09 9.19
N CYS A 102 -3.24 -20.86 8.23
CA CYS A 102 -1.82 -21.12 8.40
C CYS A 102 -1.02 -19.83 8.55
N VAL A 103 -0.24 -19.73 9.63
CA VAL A 103 0.58 -18.56 9.94
C VAL A 103 2.04 -18.83 9.59
N ILE A 104 2.56 -18.09 8.61
CA ILE A 104 3.99 -18.01 8.32
C ILE A 104 4.57 -16.87 9.16
N ARG A 105 5.27 -17.21 10.24
CA ARG A 105 5.98 -16.28 11.10
C ARG A 105 7.36 -16.02 10.56
N ILE A 106 7.64 -14.77 10.23
CA ILE A 106 8.86 -14.34 9.56
C ILE A 106 9.65 -13.50 10.55
N GLY A 107 10.85 -13.96 10.91
CA GLY A 107 11.73 -13.29 11.85
C GLY A 107 12.22 -11.92 11.35
N GLU A 108 12.98 -11.24 12.20
CA GLU A 108 13.73 -10.04 11.81
C GLU A 108 14.77 -10.39 10.73
N GLY A 109 14.86 -9.57 9.69
CA GLY A 109 15.78 -9.76 8.57
C GLY A 109 15.23 -9.25 7.24
N SER A 110 16.10 -9.35 6.22
CA SER A 110 15.73 -9.11 4.82
C SER A 110 15.76 -10.43 4.06
N PHE A 111 14.60 -10.85 3.57
CA PHE A 111 14.40 -12.11 2.85
C PHE A 111 14.30 -11.81 1.36
N TRP A 112 15.29 -12.28 0.60
CA TRP A 112 15.38 -12.02 -0.83
C TRP A 112 14.74 -13.13 -1.65
N GLY A 113 13.82 -12.78 -2.54
CA GLY A 113 13.18 -13.73 -3.44
C GLY A 113 11.75 -13.33 -3.81
N LYS A 114 11.22 -13.95 -4.87
CA LYS A 114 9.79 -13.85 -5.17
C LYS A 114 8.99 -14.73 -4.23
N ASN A 115 7.86 -14.20 -3.77
CA ASN A 115 6.91 -14.94 -2.95
C ASN A 115 5.57 -14.99 -3.66
N ILE A 116 5.09 -16.19 -3.98
CA ILE A 116 3.87 -16.42 -4.75
C ILE A 116 2.95 -17.32 -3.93
N VAL A 117 1.84 -16.75 -3.45
CA VAL A 117 0.76 -17.49 -2.80
C VAL A 117 -0.34 -17.73 -3.83
N THR A 118 -0.56 -18.99 -4.18
CA THR A 118 -1.51 -19.35 -5.26
C THR A 118 -2.96 -19.25 -4.79
N ALA A 119 -3.91 -19.18 -5.73
CA ALA A 119 -5.34 -19.09 -5.42
C ALA A 119 -5.90 -20.32 -4.68
N LYS A 120 -5.17 -21.45 -4.72
CA LYS A 120 -5.59 -22.68 -4.05
C LYS A 120 -5.25 -22.67 -2.56
N GLN A 121 -4.19 -21.96 -2.16
CA GLN A 121 -3.70 -21.93 -0.78
C GLN A 121 -4.44 -20.86 0.04
N ARG A 122 -5.70 -21.11 0.45
CA ARG A 122 -6.54 -20.16 1.21
C ARG A 122 -6.06 -19.95 2.66
N TYR A 123 -6.50 -18.86 3.29
CA TYR A 123 -6.30 -18.58 4.72
C TYR A 123 -4.84 -18.47 5.19
N ILE A 124 -3.97 -17.90 4.35
CA ILE A 124 -2.56 -17.70 4.67
C ILE A 124 -2.36 -16.39 5.42
N THR A 125 -1.60 -16.43 6.52
CA THR A 125 -1.18 -15.24 7.27
C THR A 125 0.33 -15.09 7.22
N PHE A 126 0.83 -13.93 6.80
CA PHE A 126 2.23 -13.55 7.03
C PHE A 126 2.31 -12.65 8.27
N GLU A 127 3.11 -13.05 9.24
CA GLU A 127 3.32 -12.34 10.50
C GLU A 127 4.82 -12.05 10.66
N GLY A 128 5.22 -10.79 10.50
CA GLY A 128 6.61 -10.39 10.72
C GLY A 128 6.91 -9.99 12.16
N ALA A 129 8.19 -9.72 12.45
CA ALA A 129 8.65 -9.22 13.74
C ALA A 129 8.40 -7.71 13.94
N GLY A 130 7.90 -7.01 12.92
CA GLY A 130 7.68 -5.57 12.88
C GLY A 130 7.91 -5.01 11.47
N MET A 131 7.12 -4.01 11.09
CA MET A 131 7.19 -3.35 9.76
C MET A 131 8.60 -2.84 9.41
N PHE A 132 9.43 -2.52 10.40
CA PHE A 132 10.82 -2.02 10.24
C PHE A 132 11.89 -3.08 10.45
N LYS A 133 11.48 -4.31 10.73
CA LYS A 133 12.36 -5.40 11.13
C LYS A 133 12.35 -6.53 10.11
N THR A 134 11.21 -6.78 9.49
CA THR A 134 11.02 -7.88 8.55
C THR A 134 10.73 -7.33 7.16
N PHE A 135 11.62 -7.60 6.20
CA PHE A 135 11.48 -7.16 4.81
C PHE A 135 11.49 -8.34 3.84
N LEU A 136 10.52 -8.38 2.93
CA LEU A 136 10.47 -9.33 1.82
C LEU A 136 10.78 -8.56 0.54
N LYS A 137 11.95 -8.81 -0.05
CA LYS A 137 12.53 -7.95 -1.09
C LYS A 137 12.78 -8.69 -2.40
N TYR A 138 12.55 -8.01 -3.51
CA TYR A 138 13.06 -8.40 -4.82
C TYR A 138 13.31 -7.15 -5.70
N ASN A 139 13.65 -7.32 -6.98
CA ASN A 139 14.02 -6.21 -7.87
C ASN A 139 13.62 -6.42 -9.35
N ASP A 140 12.48 -7.06 -9.59
CA ASP A 140 12.01 -7.29 -10.96
C ASP A 140 11.23 -6.10 -11.51
N TYR A 141 11.17 -5.98 -12.84
CA TYR A 141 10.45 -4.90 -13.52
C TYR A 141 9.77 -5.42 -14.79
N ALA A 142 8.78 -4.71 -15.29
CA ALA A 142 7.83 -5.22 -16.28
C ALA A 142 8.48 -5.75 -17.56
N GLU A 143 9.46 -5.05 -18.12
CA GLU A 143 10.16 -5.47 -19.33
C GLU A 143 10.95 -6.77 -19.11
N LYS A 144 11.69 -6.87 -18.00
CA LYS A 144 12.42 -8.11 -17.64
C LYS A 144 11.48 -9.26 -17.29
N ALA A 145 10.41 -8.99 -16.55
CA ALA A 145 9.43 -9.98 -16.12
C ALA A 145 8.43 -10.37 -17.23
N GLY A 146 8.40 -9.63 -18.34
CA GLY A 146 7.44 -9.76 -19.44
C GLY A 146 6.04 -9.19 -19.18
N SER A 147 5.78 -8.58 -18.01
CA SER A 147 4.60 -7.76 -17.71
C SER A 147 4.71 -7.09 -16.33
N THR A 148 3.97 -6.00 -16.10
CA THR A 148 3.82 -5.40 -14.77
C THR A 148 3.38 -6.43 -13.72
N SER A 149 2.37 -7.25 -14.03
CA SER A 149 1.87 -8.28 -13.08
C SER A 149 2.94 -9.27 -12.64
N LYS A 150 3.84 -9.66 -13.55
CA LYS A 150 4.93 -10.61 -13.27
C LYS A 150 6.11 -9.97 -12.54
N SER A 151 6.21 -8.63 -12.52
CA SER A 151 7.27 -7.90 -11.80
C SER A 151 7.11 -7.93 -10.28
N ALA A 152 5.95 -8.37 -9.77
CA ALA A 152 5.64 -8.40 -8.35
C ALA A 152 6.72 -9.17 -7.55
N SER A 153 7.27 -8.50 -6.53
CA SER A 153 8.18 -9.12 -5.56
C SER A 153 7.42 -10.14 -4.71
N THR A 154 6.21 -9.77 -4.26
CA THR A 154 5.25 -10.71 -3.67
C THR A 154 3.93 -10.64 -4.41
N ALA A 155 3.37 -11.80 -4.77
CA ALA A 155 2.07 -11.93 -5.42
C ALA A 155 1.16 -12.89 -4.65
N VAL A 156 -0.03 -12.43 -4.30
CA VAL A 156 -1.03 -13.20 -3.56
C VAL A 156 -2.30 -13.30 -4.39
N MET A 157 -2.67 -14.53 -4.71
CA MET A 157 -3.91 -14.87 -5.43
C MET A 157 -4.95 -15.53 -4.53
N SER A 158 -4.62 -15.72 -3.25
CA SER A 158 -5.38 -16.46 -2.26
C SER A 158 -6.38 -15.59 -1.49
N ASP A 159 -7.59 -16.13 -1.28
CA ASP A 159 -8.63 -15.51 -0.47
C ASP A 159 -8.31 -15.59 1.02
N TYR A 160 -8.81 -14.61 1.78
CA TYR A 160 -8.64 -14.48 3.23
C TYR A 160 -7.17 -14.36 3.69
N PHE A 161 -6.31 -13.87 2.79
CA PHE A 161 -4.92 -13.58 3.10
C PHE A 161 -4.81 -12.47 4.16
N VAL A 162 -3.88 -12.62 5.10
CA VAL A 162 -3.56 -11.57 6.07
C VAL A 162 -2.07 -11.31 6.07
N ALA A 163 -1.66 -10.05 6.07
CA ALA A 163 -0.29 -9.67 6.38
C ALA A 163 -0.26 -8.68 7.55
N LYS A 164 0.67 -8.88 8.47
CA LYS A 164 0.90 -7.94 9.55
C LYS A 164 2.38 -7.81 9.92
N ASP A 165 2.75 -6.62 10.34
CA ASP A 165 4.03 -6.34 10.98
C ASP A 165 5.26 -6.70 10.12
N LEU A 166 5.23 -6.37 8.82
CA LEU A 166 6.34 -6.58 7.88
C LEU A 166 6.29 -5.57 6.73
N THR A 167 7.31 -5.58 5.88
CA THR A 167 7.39 -4.76 4.67
C THR A 167 7.61 -5.60 3.42
N PHE A 168 6.83 -5.35 2.38
CA PHE A 168 7.07 -5.81 1.02
C PHE A 168 7.78 -4.73 0.21
N GLU A 169 8.86 -5.08 -0.48
CA GLU A 169 9.68 -4.11 -1.21
C GLU A 169 10.08 -4.60 -2.60
N ASN A 170 9.92 -3.73 -3.59
CA ASN A 170 10.61 -3.83 -4.86
C ASN A 170 11.70 -2.75 -4.92
N THR A 171 12.94 -3.18 -5.02
CA THR A 171 14.13 -2.32 -4.99
C THR A 171 14.53 -1.77 -6.36
N HIS A 172 13.75 -2.04 -7.42
CA HIS A 172 13.98 -1.43 -8.74
C HIS A 172 13.88 0.11 -8.62
N PRO A 173 14.89 0.86 -9.12
CA PRO A 173 14.96 2.29 -8.90
C PRO A 173 13.82 3.06 -9.61
N PRO A 174 13.48 4.27 -9.14
CA PRO A 174 12.52 5.12 -9.82
C PRO A 174 12.91 5.36 -11.28
N PRO A 175 12.02 5.06 -12.24
CA PRO A 175 12.33 5.28 -13.64
C PRO A 175 12.29 6.77 -13.99
N PRO A 176 13.05 7.20 -15.03
CA PRO A 176 12.88 8.53 -15.59
C PRO A 176 11.48 8.70 -16.20
N GLY A 177 10.99 9.94 -16.26
CA GLY A 177 9.68 10.24 -16.84
C GLY A 177 9.55 9.76 -18.28
N GLY A 178 8.46 9.05 -18.58
CA GLY A 178 8.19 8.50 -19.92
C GLY A 178 8.89 7.17 -20.22
N ALA A 179 9.62 6.58 -19.28
CA ALA A 179 10.22 5.26 -19.48
C ALA A 179 9.13 4.19 -19.73
N VAL A 180 9.42 3.30 -20.68
CA VAL A 180 8.53 2.19 -21.03
C VAL A 180 9.04 0.92 -20.35
N GLY A 181 8.12 0.12 -19.81
CA GLY A 181 8.45 -1.21 -19.27
C GLY A 181 9.16 -1.21 -17.92
N GLN A 182 9.26 -0.07 -17.23
CA GLN A 182 9.98 0.06 -15.95
C GLN A 182 9.09 -0.05 -14.71
N GLN A 183 7.82 -0.43 -14.87
CA GLN A 183 6.90 -0.68 -13.75
C GLN A 183 7.45 -1.81 -12.87
N ALA A 184 7.45 -1.63 -11.55
CA ALA A 184 8.10 -2.56 -10.63
C ALA A 184 7.27 -2.74 -9.35
N VAL A 185 6.50 -3.82 -9.32
CA VAL A 185 5.51 -4.07 -8.26
C VAL A 185 6.19 -4.64 -7.01
N ALA A 186 5.94 -4.03 -5.85
CA ALA A 186 6.35 -4.57 -4.54
C ALA A 186 5.40 -5.68 -4.12
N PHE A 187 4.10 -5.40 -4.21
CA PHE A 187 3.06 -6.33 -3.79
C PHE A 187 1.88 -6.33 -4.74
N ARG A 188 1.42 -7.52 -5.13
CA ARG A 188 0.21 -7.72 -5.93
C ARG A 188 -0.79 -8.58 -5.16
N ILE A 189 -2.02 -8.11 -5.03
CA ILE A 189 -3.12 -8.87 -4.43
C ILE A 189 -4.27 -9.04 -5.42
N GLU A 190 -4.76 -10.26 -5.54
CA GLU A 190 -5.95 -10.57 -6.35
C GLU A 190 -6.92 -11.58 -5.71
N GLY A 191 -6.61 -12.09 -4.52
CA GLY A 191 -7.56 -12.85 -3.70
C GLY A 191 -8.53 -11.92 -2.98
N ASP A 192 -9.71 -12.44 -2.62
CA ASP A 192 -10.76 -11.68 -1.93
C ASP A 192 -10.55 -11.68 -0.40
N PHE A 193 -11.13 -10.70 0.29
CA PHE A 193 -11.12 -10.59 1.76
C PHE A 193 -9.73 -10.50 2.41
N ALA A 194 -8.79 -9.81 1.74
CA ALA A 194 -7.42 -9.68 2.23
C ALA A 194 -7.28 -8.52 3.23
N GLN A 195 -6.51 -8.74 4.30
CA GLN A 195 -6.32 -7.75 5.36
C GLN A 195 -4.84 -7.44 5.60
N PHE A 196 -4.52 -6.16 5.78
CA PHE A 196 -3.16 -5.67 5.97
C PHE A 196 -3.10 -4.76 7.18
N TYR A 197 -2.28 -5.11 8.17
CA TYR A 197 -2.16 -4.38 9.43
C TYR A 197 -0.71 -4.00 9.70
N ARG A 198 -0.40 -2.69 9.71
CA ARG A 198 0.98 -2.20 9.92
C ARG A 198 1.95 -2.85 8.92
N VAL A 199 1.60 -2.75 7.64
CA VAL A 199 2.39 -3.30 6.53
C VAL A 199 3.01 -2.17 5.73
N GLY A 200 4.29 -2.32 5.39
CA GLY A 200 5.00 -1.44 4.48
C GLY A 200 4.92 -1.96 3.05
N PHE A 201 4.66 -1.07 2.09
CA PHE A 201 4.73 -1.34 0.66
C PHE A 201 5.68 -0.32 0.04
N LEU A 202 6.89 -0.77 -0.31
CA LEU A 202 7.97 0.12 -0.76
C LEU A 202 8.33 -0.16 -2.21
N GLY A 203 8.25 0.86 -3.05
CA GLY A 203 8.68 0.79 -4.44
C GLY A 203 8.77 2.18 -5.05
N ALA A 204 8.71 2.23 -6.38
CA ALA A 204 8.64 3.47 -7.15
C ALA A 204 7.38 3.49 -8.01
N GLN A 205 7.49 3.19 -9.31
CA GLN A 205 6.34 3.11 -10.20
C GLN A 205 5.60 1.78 -9.99
N ASP A 206 4.27 1.85 -9.86
CA ASP A 206 3.37 0.71 -9.71
C ASP A 206 3.63 -0.13 -8.44
N THR A 207 3.84 0.52 -7.29
CA THR A 207 4.27 -0.15 -6.04
C THR A 207 3.26 -1.20 -5.52
N LEU A 208 2.01 -0.79 -5.27
CA LEU A 208 0.94 -1.65 -4.76
C LEU A 208 -0.08 -1.93 -5.85
N TYR A 209 -0.05 -3.16 -6.37
CA TYR A 209 -1.01 -3.63 -7.37
C TYR A 209 -2.20 -4.31 -6.68
N ASP A 210 -3.13 -3.48 -6.24
CA ASP A 210 -4.44 -3.84 -5.74
C ASP A 210 -5.37 -4.26 -6.89
N LYS A 211 -5.14 -5.47 -7.41
CA LYS A 211 -5.60 -5.88 -8.74
C LYS A 211 -7.10 -6.13 -8.79
N LYS A 212 -7.66 -6.86 -7.82
CA LYS A 212 -9.09 -7.21 -7.70
C LYS A 212 -9.38 -7.83 -6.33
N GLY A 213 -10.65 -7.85 -5.94
CA GLY A 213 -11.12 -8.37 -4.66
C GLY A 213 -11.45 -7.24 -3.66
N ARG A 214 -11.91 -7.61 -2.47
CA ARG A 214 -12.19 -6.71 -1.35
C ARG A 214 -11.06 -6.74 -0.36
N HIS A 215 -10.47 -5.58 -0.08
CA HIS A 215 -9.28 -5.50 0.79
C HIS A 215 -9.40 -4.40 1.83
N TYR A 216 -8.77 -4.66 2.97
CA TYR A 216 -8.70 -3.72 4.09
C TYR A 216 -7.25 -3.48 4.46
N PHE A 217 -6.85 -2.21 4.46
CA PHE A 217 -5.50 -1.77 4.80
C PHE A 217 -5.60 -0.82 6.00
N LYS A 218 -4.98 -1.18 7.13
CA LYS A 218 -5.00 -0.39 8.35
C LYS A 218 -3.58 -0.10 8.83
N ASP A 219 -3.29 1.18 9.06
CA ASP A 219 -1.98 1.63 9.55
C ASP A 219 -0.81 1.24 8.65
N CYS A 220 -1.06 1.12 7.35
CA CYS A 220 -0.04 0.76 6.36
C CYS A 220 0.77 1.98 5.91
N TYR A 221 1.99 1.74 5.45
CA TYR A 221 2.83 2.74 4.79
C TYR A 221 3.03 2.36 3.33
N ILE A 222 2.79 3.28 2.41
CA ILE A 222 2.86 3.03 0.98
C ILE A 222 3.75 4.11 0.35
N LYS A 223 4.91 3.71 -0.19
CA LYS A 223 5.88 4.60 -0.81
C LYS A 223 5.95 4.38 -2.31
N GLY A 224 5.86 5.43 -3.11
CA GLY A 224 6.08 5.31 -4.55
C GLY A 224 6.01 6.62 -5.33
N SER A 225 6.05 6.54 -6.65
CA SER A 225 6.14 7.72 -7.54
C SER A 225 4.96 7.85 -8.48
N ILE A 226 4.82 6.91 -9.42
CA ILE A 226 3.81 6.92 -10.49
C ILE A 226 2.84 5.78 -10.23
N ASP A 227 1.55 6.10 -10.18
CA ASP A 227 0.45 5.14 -10.04
C ASP A 227 0.69 4.14 -8.90
N PHE A 228 1.25 4.61 -7.78
CA PHE A 228 1.85 3.69 -6.81
C PHE A 228 0.81 2.91 -5.97
N VAL A 229 -0.47 3.27 -6.04
CA VAL A 229 -1.61 2.42 -5.67
C VAL A 229 -2.53 2.26 -6.89
N PHE A 230 -2.61 1.06 -7.47
CA PHE A 230 -3.32 0.87 -8.73
C PHE A 230 -4.00 -0.49 -8.86
N GLY A 231 -4.99 -0.56 -9.76
CA GLY A 231 -5.74 -1.78 -10.04
C GLY A 231 -7.25 -1.61 -9.88
N ASN A 232 -7.97 -2.73 -9.75
CA ASN A 232 -9.45 -2.77 -9.74
C ASN A 232 -10.02 -3.35 -8.44
N GLY A 233 -9.29 -3.30 -7.33
CA GLY A 233 -9.83 -3.66 -6.01
C GLY A 233 -11.00 -2.79 -5.56
N GLN A 234 -11.79 -3.34 -4.63
CA GLN A 234 -12.75 -2.64 -3.79
C GLN A 234 -12.11 -2.53 -2.41
N SER A 235 -11.45 -1.41 -2.13
CA SER A 235 -10.48 -1.37 -1.05
C SER A 235 -10.64 -0.17 -0.14
N TYR A 236 -10.57 -0.44 1.16
CA TYR A 236 -10.68 0.55 2.22
C TYR A 236 -9.33 0.69 2.93
N TYR A 237 -8.74 1.87 2.80
CA TYR A 237 -7.46 2.25 3.37
C TYR A 237 -7.71 3.18 4.55
N GLU A 238 -7.41 2.73 5.75
CA GLU A 238 -7.69 3.44 7.00
C GLU A 238 -6.41 3.77 7.76
N TYR A 239 -6.21 5.05 8.09
CA TYR A 239 -5.00 5.51 8.79
C TYR A 239 -3.68 5.15 8.09
N CYS A 240 -3.73 4.94 6.78
CA CYS A 240 -2.54 4.68 5.97
C CYS A 240 -1.78 5.98 5.70
N HIS A 241 -0.46 5.85 5.51
CA HIS A 241 0.40 6.94 5.08
C HIS A 241 0.93 6.64 3.68
N LEU A 242 0.52 7.46 2.72
CA LEU A 242 0.98 7.46 1.35
C LEU A 242 2.10 8.50 1.20
N ASP A 243 3.29 8.05 0.84
CA ASP A 243 4.49 8.88 0.76
C ASP A 243 5.04 8.92 -0.67
N SER A 244 4.99 10.10 -1.29
CA SER A 244 5.45 10.25 -2.66
C SER A 244 6.95 10.52 -2.76
N ILE A 245 7.62 9.74 -3.60
CA ILE A 245 9.01 9.99 -4.01
C ILE A 245 9.11 10.45 -5.46
N ALA A 246 8.00 10.94 -6.04
CA ALA A 246 7.96 11.36 -7.43
C ALA A 246 8.80 12.61 -7.67
N ASN A 247 9.32 12.75 -8.90
CA ASN A 247 9.80 14.05 -9.34
C ASN A 247 8.60 14.99 -9.56
N PRO A 248 8.78 16.31 -9.34
CA PRO A 248 7.76 17.31 -9.62
C PRO A 248 7.12 17.13 -11.01
N GLY A 249 5.79 16.98 -11.06
CA GLY A 249 5.02 16.86 -12.30
C GLY A 249 5.00 15.46 -12.94
N SER A 250 5.71 14.47 -12.40
CA SER A 250 5.78 13.12 -13.00
C SER A 250 4.93 12.08 -12.28
N GLY A 251 4.39 12.38 -11.10
CA GLY A 251 3.79 11.38 -10.21
C GLY A 251 2.27 11.39 -10.12
N SER A 252 1.76 10.31 -9.54
CA SER A 252 0.35 10.10 -9.24
C SER A 252 0.21 9.15 -8.07
N LEU A 253 -0.67 9.46 -7.12
CA LEU A 253 -0.94 8.56 -6.00
C LEU A 253 -1.61 7.28 -6.51
N THR A 254 -2.68 7.45 -7.29
CA THR A 254 -3.56 6.34 -7.66
C THR A 254 -3.76 6.19 -9.16
N ALA A 255 -4.00 4.94 -9.59
CA ALA A 255 -4.54 4.62 -10.91
C ALA A 255 -5.58 3.50 -10.84
N GLN A 256 -6.82 3.87 -10.52
CA GLN A 256 -7.90 2.91 -10.31
C GLN A 256 -8.56 2.52 -11.66
N LYS A 257 -8.86 1.22 -11.83
CA LYS A 257 -9.19 0.57 -13.11
C LYS A 257 -10.65 0.08 -13.23
N LYS A 258 -11.60 0.69 -12.55
CA LYS A 258 -13.02 0.33 -12.69
C LYS A 258 -13.46 0.47 -14.14
N MET A 259 -13.93 -0.63 -14.72
CA MET A 259 -14.16 -0.77 -16.16
C MET A 259 -15.61 -0.53 -16.57
N THR A 260 -16.57 -0.83 -15.70
CA THR A 260 -18.00 -0.68 -15.99
C THR A 260 -18.70 0.05 -14.84
N LYS A 261 -19.92 0.55 -15.09
CA LYS A 261 -20.72 1.22 -14.06
C LYS A 261 -21.09 0.27 -12.92
N ASP A 262 -21.35 -1.00 -13.25
CA ASP A 262 -21.93 -2.02 -12.37
C ASP A 262 -20.89 -2.68 -11.44
N GLU A 263 -19.60 -2.44 -11.66
CA GLU A 263 -18.55 -2.88 -10.74
C GLU A 263 -18.62 -2.10 -9.41
N ASN A 264 -18.50 -2.79 -8.28
CA ASN A 264 -18.40 -2.14 -6.96
C ASN A 264 -16.96 -1.79 -6.56
N SER A 265 -15.99 -1.95 -7.46
CA SER A 265 -14.59 -1.57 -7.20
C SER A 265 -14.39 -0.08 -6.97
N GLY A 266 -13.29 0.28 -6.33
CA GLY A 266 -12.91 1.65 -5.98
C GLY A 266 -11.95 1.66 -4.81
N PHE A 267 -11.27 2.79 -4.64
CA PHE A 267 -10.40 3.01 -3.49
C PHE A 267 -10.98 4.08 -2.58
N SER A 268 -11.17 3.75 -1.30
CA SER A 268 -11.54 4.71 -0.26
C SER A 268 -10.38 4.89 0.71
N PHE A 269 -9.87 6.12 0.82
CA PHE A 269 -8.81 6.49 1.75
C PHE A 269 -9.42 7.33 2.88
N VAL A 270 -9.43 6.82 4.10
CA VAL A 270 -10.11 7.43 5.25
C VAL A 270 -9.12 7.67 6.38
N ASN A 271 -9.08 8.91 6.89
CA ASN A 271 -8.13 9.33 7.93
C ASN A 271 -6.66 9.05 7.56
N CYS A 272 -6.34 9.06 6.26
CA CYS A 272 -5.00 8.82 5.77
C CYS A 272 -4.14 10.09 5.85
N LYS A 273 -2.85 9.92 5.56
CA LYS A 273 -1.91 11.02 5.34
C LYS A 273 -1.22 10.88 3.99
N VAL A 274 -1.10 11.98 3.25
CA VAL A 274 -0.33 12.07 2.01
C VAL A 274 0.81 13.06 2.20
N THR A 275 2.05 12.61 2.03
CA THR A 275 3.27 13.44 2.11
C THR A 275 4.20 13.19 0.93
N GLY A 276 5.38 13.79 1.02
CA GLY A 276 6.47 13.58 0.08
C GLY A 276 6.51 14.63 -1.02
N ASN A 277 7.16 14.26 -2.11
CA ASN A 277 7.49 15.15 -3.21
C ASN A 277 6.31 15.40 -4.16
N GLY A 278 6.40 16.48 -4.93
CA GLY A 278 5.46 16.80 -5.99
C GLY A 278 5.78 18.15 -6.63
N PRO A 279 4.83 18.78 -7.35
CA PRO A 279 3.42 18.45 -7.38
C PRO A 279 3.10 17.15 -8.13
N ILE A 280 2.10 16.39 -7.66
CA ILE A 280 1.61 15.13 -8.26
C ILE A 280 0.09 15.14 -8.42
N TYR A 281 -0.46 14.18 -9.16
CA TYR A 281 -1.91 13.94 -9.20
C TYR A 281 -2.38 13.07 -8.02
N LEU A 282 -3.56 13.36 -7.48
CA LEU A 282 -4.30 12.46 -6.57
C LEU A 282 -4.67 11.15 -7.25
N GLY A 283 -4.97 11.19 -8.55
CA GLY A 283 -5.28 9.99 -9.29
C GLY A 283 -5.39 10.20 -10.78
N ARG A 284 -5.16 9.11 -11.51
CA ARG A 284 -5.34 9.03 -12.96
C ARG A 284 -6.36 7.95 -13.29
N ALA A 285 -7.29 8.25 -14.17
CA ALA A 285 -8.40 7.37 -14.50
C ALA A 285 -7.99 6.24 -15.43
N TRP A 286 -7.23 5.24 -14.94
CA TRP A 286 -6.81 4.10 -15.77
C TRP A 286 -8.02 3.38 -16.39
N GLY A 287 -9.07 3.16 -15.60
CA GLY A 287 -10.37 2.67 -16.05
C GLY A 287 -11.36 3.80 -16.40
N PRO A 288 -12.29 3.60 -17.34
CA PRO A 288 -13.26 4.62 -17.75
C PRO A 288 -14.29 4.98 -16.67
N TYR A 289 -14.49 4.13 -15.65
CA TYR A 289 -15.37 4.40 -14.50
C TYR A 289 -14.57 4.51 -13.20
N SER A 290 -13.29 4.88 -13.30
CA SER A 290 -12.35 4.96 -12.19
C SER A 290 -12.98 5.62 -10.96
N ARG A 291 -12.83 5.01 -9.79
CA ARG A 291 -13.42 5.49 -8.53
C ARG A 291 -12.38 5.58 -7.42
N VAL A 292 -12.13 6.79 -6.94
CA VAL A 292 -11.18 7.09 -5.87
C VAL A 292 -11.76 8.20 -5.01
N VAL A 293 -11.79 7.99 -3.69
CA VAL A 293 -12.26 8.99 -2.74
C VAL A 293 -11.25 9.15 -1.61
N LEU A 294 -10.95 10.39 -1.26
CA LEU A 294 -10.13 10.75 -0.10
C LEU A 294 -11.03 11.44 0.91
N LEU A 295 -11.13 10.89 2.12
CA LEU A 295 -12.01 11.35 3.18
C LEU A 295 -11.20 11.59 4.45
N LEU A 296 -11.40 12.75 5.08
CA LEU A 296 -10.73 13.13 6.34
C LEU A 296 -9.21 13.00 6.28
N THR A 297 -8.64 13.14 5.08
CA THR A 297 -7.23 12.84 4.80
C THR A 297 -6.41 14.12 4.85
N ASP A 298 -5.28 14.07 5.57
CA ASP A 298 -4.28 15.14 5.57
C ASP A 298 -3.42 15.04 4.30
N ILE A 299 -3.66 15.91 3.34
CA ILE A 299 -2.94 16.02 2.09
C ILE A 299 -1.90 17.15 2.22
N SER A 300 -0.79 16.82 2.87
CA SER A 300 0.35 17.72 3.06
C SER A 300 1.30 17.75 1.86
N ALA A 301 1.28 16.73 0.99
CA ALA A 301 2.03 16.73 -0.27
C ALA A 301 1.56 17.84 -1.22
N PRO A 302 2.46 18.45 -2.02
CA PRO A 302 2.04 19.36 -3.07
C PRO A 302 1.28 18.59 -4.16
N ILE A 303 0.09 19.08 -4.50
CA ILE A 303 -0.79 18.48 -5.52
C ILE A 303 -0.91 19.44 -6.70
N ILE A 304 -0.90 18.90 -7.93
CA ILE A 304 -1.17 19.68 -9.14
C ILE A 304 -2.56 20.33 -8.98
N PRO A 305 -2.78 21.62 -9.29
CA PRO A 305 -4.08 22.29 -9.04
C PRO A 305 -5.28 21.54 -9.60
N ALA A 306 -5.17 21.00 -10.82
CA ALA A 306 -6.17 20.14 -11.45
C ALA A 306 -6.55 18.91 -10.59
N GLY A 307 -5.62 18.40 -9.79
CA GLY A 307 -5.77 17.30 -8.82
C GLY A 307 -5.84 15.92 -9.47
N TRP A 308 -6.59 15.79 -10.55
CA TRP A 308 -6.93 14.53 -11.18
C TRP A 308 -6.65 14.55 -12.68
N TYR A 309 -6.39 13.38 -13.26
CA TYR A 309 -6.13 13.24 -14.69
C TYR A 309 -7.09 12.21 -15.32
N ASN A 310 -7.80 12.61 -16.37
CA ASN A 310 -8.77 11.79 -17.10
C ASN A 310 -8.12 10.77 -18.06
N TRP A 311 -6.82 10.52 -17.93
CA TRP A 311 -6.05 9.65 -18.84
C TRP A 311 -5.99 10.15 -20.30
N GLY A 312 -6.22 11.46 -20.53
CA GLY A 312 -6.27 12.05 -21.87
C GLY A 312 -7.57 11.76 -22.63
N ASP A 313 -8.62 11.31 -21.94
CA ASP A 313 -9.90 10.90 -22.52
C ASP A 313 -11.07 11.61 -21.82
N SER A 314 -11.58 12.66 -22.46
CA SER A 314 -12.67 13.48 -21.92
C SER A 314 -13.99 12.72 -21.75
N SER A 315 -14.16 11.56 -22.39
CA SER A 315 -15.36 10.73 -22.20
C SER A 315 -15.44 10.12 -20.79
N ARG A 316 -14.32 10.06 -20.06
CA ARG A 316 -14.23 9.55 -18.69
C ARG A 316 -14.73 10.56 -17.67
N GLU A 317 -14.65 11.85 -17.96
CA GLU A 317 -15.03 12.94 -17.04
C GLU A 317 -16.49 12.83 -16.57
N LYS A 318 -17.37 12.26 -17.39
CA LYS A 318 -18.79 12.04 -17.06
C LYS A 318 -19.06 10.73 -16.31
N LYS A 319 -18.04 9.89 -16.11
CA LYS A 319 -18.16 8.50 -15.67
C LYS A 319 -17.36 8.18 -14.41
N VAL A 320 -16.18 8.81 -14.26
CA VAL A 320 -15.33 8.64 -13.09
C VAL A 320 -16.01 9.20 -11.84
N TYR A 321 -15.62 8.68 -10.69
CA TYR A 321 -16.07 9.17 -9.40
C TYR A 321 -14.85 9.51 -8.54
N TYR A 322 -14.39 10.75 -8.64
CA TYR A 322 -13.27 11.28 -7.87
C TYR A 322 -13.75 12.33 -6.89
N GLY A 323 -13.48 12.10 -5.61
CA GLY A 323 -14.04 12.91 -4.53
C GLY A 323 -13.05 13.21 -3.42
N GLN A 324 -13.15 14.42 -2.88
CA GLN A 324 -12.53 14.82 -1.62
C GLN A 324 -13.64 15.12 -0.60
N TYR A 325 -13.46 14.69 0.65
CA TYR A 325 -14.38 14.98 1.75
C TYR A 325 -13.60 15.44 2.98
N LYS A 326 -13.77 16.71 3.37
CA LYS A 326 -13.16 17.29 4.59
C LYS A 326 -11.65 16.98 4.72
N CYS A 327 -10.93 16.94 3.59
CA CYS A 327 -9.48 16.81 3.58
C CYS A 327 -8.81 18.11 4.03
N THR A 328 -7.63 18.00 4.65
CA THR A 328 -6.86 19.14 5.16
C THR A 328 -5.46 19.17 4.57
N GLY A 329 -4.68 20.22 4.81
CA GLY A 329 -3.31 20.36 4.30
C GLY A 329 -3.25 21.10 2.95
N VAL A 330 -2.03 21.49 2.55
CA VAL A 330 -1.82 22.36 1.38
C VAL A 330 -2.29 21.74 0.07
N GLY A 331 -2.15 20.42 -0.07
CA GLY A 331 -2.60 19.67 -1.24
C GLY A 331 -4.10 19.42 -1.27
N ALA A 332 -4.83 19.68 -0.17
CA ALA A 332 -6.28 19.50 -0.11
C ALA A 332 -7.06 20.66 -0.75
N ASN A 333 -6.42 21.80 -1.06
CA ASN A 333 -7.10 22.93 -1.69
C ASN A 333 -7.76 22.49 -3.01
N THR A 334 -9.07 22.69 -3.11
CA THR A 334 -9.88 22.30 -4.27
C THR A 334 -10.02 23.42 -5.31
N GLU A 335 -9.51 24.62 -5.02
CA GLU A 335 -9.43 25.70 -6.00
C GLU A 335 -8.58 25.28 -7.20
N GLY A 336 -9.14 25.39 -8.41
CA GLY A 336 -8.48 24.97 -9.64
C GLY A 336 -8.53 23.47 -9.93
N ARG A 337 -9.26 22.67 -9.13
CA ARG A 337 -9.57 21.28 -9.47
C ARG A 337 -10.33 21.21 -10.78
N VAL A 338 -10.18 20.08 -11.47
CA VAL A 338 -11.01 19.76 -12.63
C VAL A 338 -12.49 19.77 -12.26
N ASN A 339 -13.32 20.37 -13.12
CA ASN A 339 -14.76 20.57 -12.87
C ASN A 339 -15.58 19.27 -12.73
N TRP A 340 -15.00 18.13 -13.11
CA TRP A 340 -15.62 16.81 -13.00
C TRP A 340 -15.22 16.04 -11.74
N SER A 341 -14.35 16.61 -10.91
CA SER A 341 -14.11 16.10 -9.55
C SER A 341 -15.14 16.65 -8.57
N LYS A 342 -15.30 16.00 -7.42
CA LYS A 342 -16.34 16.29 -6.44
C LYS A 342 -15.75 16.76 -5.12
N ASP A 343 -16.31 17.85 -4.59
CA ASP A 343 -16.25 18.16 -3.17
C ASP A 343 -17.50 17.54 -2.54
N LEU A 344 -17.31 16.40 -1.87
CA LEU A 344 -18.41 15.54 -1.44
C LEU A 344 -19.18 16.16 -0.28
N THR A 345 -20.51 15.99 -0.29
CA THR A 345 -21.35 16.28 0.89
C THR A 345 -21.24 15.16 1.94
N ASP A 346 -21.81 15.38 3.12
CA ASP A 346 -21.88 14.34 4.17
C ASP A 346 -22.61 13.08 3.66
N GLU A 347 -23.68 13.24 2.88
CA GLU A 347 -24.46 12.13 2.30
C GLU A 347 -23.69 11.40 1.19
N GLU A 348 -22.98 12.13 0.32
CA GLU A 348 -22.17 11.52 -0.73
C GLU A 348 -20.96 10.77 -0.16
N ALA A 349 -20.42 11.25 0.96
CA ALA A 349 -19.28 10.64 1.64
C ALA A 349 -19.64 9.40 2.46
N ALA A 350 -20.84 9.35 3.06
CA ALA A 350 -21.26 8.31 3.99
C ALA A 350 -20.98 6.86 3.53
N PRO A 351 -21.26 6.44 2.28
CA PRO A 351 -21.01 5.07 1.83
C PRO A 351 -19.53 4.67 1.77
N PHE A 352 -18.63 5.64 1.84
CA PHE A 352 -17.18 5.44 1.73
C PHE A 352 -16.43 5.65 3.05
N LEU A 353 -17.11 6.11 4.10
CA LEU A 353 -16.50 6.46 5.39
C LEU A 353 -16.19 5.24 6.26
N THR A 354 -16.89 4.14 6.08
CA THR A 354 -16.76 2.92 6.90
C THR A 354 -16.31 1.74 6.05
N TRP A 355 -15.91 0.65 6.71
CA TRP A 355 -15.59 -0.61 6.06
C TRP A 355 -16.79 -1.28 5.37
N ASP A 356 -18.00 -0.69 5.46
CA ASP A 356 -19.19 -1.14 4.73
C ASP A 356 -18.96 -1.03 3.23
N PHE A 357 -18.11 -0.08 2.81
CA PHE A 357 -17.65 0.04 1.43
C PHE A 357 -17.03 -1.25 0.89
N VAL A 358 -16.51 -2.14 1.74
CA VAL A 358 -15.89 -3.41 1.35
C VAL A 358 -16.62 -4.62 1.92
N ASP A 359 -17.89 -4.45 2.33
CA ASP A 359 -18.69 -5.47 3.01
C ASP A 359 -17.97 -6.05 4.24
N GLY A 360 -17.28 -5.19 5.00
CA GLY A 360 -16.26 -5.59 5.98
C GLY A 360 -16.75 -6.40 7.18
N HIS A 361 -18.05 -6.32 7.51
CA HIS A 361 -18.62 -6.91 8.73
C HIS A 361 -18.41 -8.43 8.86
N ASP A 362 -18.33 -9.15 7.73
CA ASP A 362 -18.28 -10.61 7.72
C ASP A 362 -16.86 -11.18 7.76
N TRP A 363 -15.84 -10.37 7.48
CA TRP A 363 -14.48 -10.88 7.22
C TRP A 363 -13.34 -10.05 7.80
N ILE A 364 -13.57 -8.78 8.16
CA ILE A 364 -12.57 -7.98 8.86
C ILE A 364 -12.58 -8.35 10.33
N THR A 365 -11.44 -8.78 10.85
CA THR A 365 -11.25 -9.01 12.28
C THR A 365 -10.53 -7.82 12.89
N PRO A 366 -11.18 -7.02 13.77
CA PRO A 366 -10.52 -5.89 14.42
C PRO A 366 -9.29 -6.37 15.20
N MET A 367 -8.11 -5.84 14.84
CA MET A 367 -6.84 -6.06 15.55
C MET A 367 -6.28 -4.78 16.16
#